data_AF-A0A0C4FSQ7-F1
#
_entry.id   AF-A0A0C4FSQ7-F1
#
_cell.length_a   1.000
_cell.length_b   1.000
_cell.length_c   1.000
_cell.angle_alpha   90.00
_cell.angle_beta   90.00
_cell.angle_gamma   90.00
#
_symmetry.space_group_name_H-M   'P 1'
#
loop_
_entity.id
_entity.type
_entity.pdbx_description
1 polymer ?
#
loop_
_entity_poly.entity_id
_entity_poly.type
_entity_poly.pdbx_seq_one_letter_code
_entity_poly.pdbx_strand_id
1 'polypeptide(L)'
;ENWKWNPFDLTKVWPHKDFPLIPVGRLVLNRNPVNYFAEVEQLAFDPSNMPPGIEPSPDKMLQGRLFSYPDTHRHRLGANYLQLPVNCPYRTRVANYQRDGPMCMYDNQGGAPNYFPNSFSAPETQPHCIESKCKVSPDVARYNSADDDNVSQVRTFFTQVL
;
A
#
# COMPACT_ATOMS: atom_id res chain seq x y z
N GLU A 1 -24.26 -11.34 2.27
CA GLU A 1 -23.30 -11.25 3.39
C GLU A 1 -23.64 -12.31 4.42
N ASN A 2 -23.10 -13.53 4.28
CA ASN A 2 -23.43 -14.64 5.19
C ASN A 2 -22.17 -15.17 5.89
N TRP A 3 -21.20 -14.30 6.18
CA TRP A 3 -20.02 -14.70 6.95
C TRP A 3 -20.21 -14.38 8.44
N LYS A 4 -19.71 -15.26 9.31
CA LYS A 4 -19.94 -15.20 10.76
C LYS A 4 -19.34 -13.96 11.42
N TRP A 5 -18.25 -13.45 10.86
CA TRP A 5 -17.54 -12.26 11.35
C TRP A 5 -17.40 -11.24 10.22
N ASN A 6 -17.05 -10.00 10.58
CA ASN A 6 -16.61 -9.02 9.60
C ASN A 6 -15.36 -9.57 8.87
N PRO A 7 -15.41 -9.77 7.53
CA PRO A 7 -14.28 -10.32 6.77
C PRO A 7 -13.09 -9.34 6.68
N PHE A 8 -13.29 -8.07 7.04
CA PHE A 8 -12.29 -7.00 7.02
C PHE A 8 -11.82 -6.61 8.43
N ASP A 9 -12.17 -7.40 9.46
CA ASP A 9 -11.65 -7.22 10.81
C ASP A 9 -10.25 -7.85 10.92
N LEU A 10 -9.25 -6.99 11.09
CA LEU A 10 -7.84 -7.38 11.21
C LEU A 10 -7.54 -8.32 12.39
N THR A 11 -8.44 -8.40 13.38
CA THR A 11 -8.31 -9.32 14.52
C THR A 11 -8.80 -10.74 14.20
N LYS A 12 -9.34 -10.97 13.00
CA LYS A 12 -9.89 -12.27 12.57
C LYS A 12 -9.04 -12.92 11.49
N VAL A 13 -8.89 -14.23 11.59
CA VAL A 13 -8.34 -15.07 10.51
C VAL A 13 -9.47 -15.69 9.70
N TRP A 14 -9.19 -15.97 8.42
CA TRP A 14 -10.04 -16.82 7.59
C TRP A 14 -9.62 -18.28 7.80
N PRO A 15 -10.50 -19.17 8.31
CA PRO A 15 -10.12 -20.55 8.58
C PRO A 15 -9.67 -21.29 7.32
N HIS A 16 -8.52 -21.96 7.36
CA HIS A 16 -7.98 -22.69 6.20
C HIS A 16 -8.89 -23.83 5.68
N LYS A 17 -9.79 -24.33 6.53
CA LYS A 17 -10.80 -25.32 6.13
C LYS A 17 -11.80 -24.75 5.12
N ASP A 18 -12.15 -23.48 5.29
CA ASP A 18 -13.13 -22.78 4.44
C ASP A 18 -12.44 -22.03 3.29
N PHE A 19 -11.23 -21.53 3.55
CA PHE A 19 -10.40 -20.79 2.59
C PHE A 19 -9.01 -21.43 2.51
N PRO A 20 -8.83 -22.50 1.71
CA PRO A 20 -7.55 -23.18 1.59
C PRO A 20 -6.49 -22.27 0.97
N LEU A 21 -5.23 -22.44 1.40
CA LEU A 21 -4.10 -21.71 0.85
C LEU A 21 -3.88 -22.08 -0.63
N ILE A 22 -3.77 -21.08 -1.49
CA ILE A 22 -3.48 -21.24 -2.92
C ILE A 22 -2.00 -20.90 -3.14
N PRO A 23 -1.17 -21.83 -3.62
CA PRO A 23 0.23 -21.56 -3.94
C PRO A 23 0.37 -20.50 -5.04
N VAL A 24 1.24 -19.50 -4.82
CA VAL A 24 1.53 -18.43 -5.80
C VAL A 24 2.99 -18.45 -6.27
N GLY A 25 3.95 -18.55 -5.35
CA GLY A 25 5.38 -18.49 -5.69
C GLY A 25 6.29 -18.57 -4.45
N ARG A 26 7.55 -18.17 -4.60
CA ARG A 26 8.57 -18.20 -3.54
C ARG A 26 9.34 -16.88 -3.45
N LEU A 27 9.54 -16.39 -2.23
CA LEU A 27 10.47 -15.30 -1.92
C LEU A 27 11.81 -15.89 -1.46
N VAL A 28 12.93 -15.33 -1.97
CA VAL A 28 14.29 -15.78 -1.65
C VAL A 28 15.14 -14.57 -1.29
N LEU A 29 15.74 -14.57 -0.09
CA LEU A 29 16.69 -13.56 0.37
C LEU A 29 18.11 -14.12 0.17
N ASN A 30 18.87 -13.56 -0.77
CA ASN A 30 20.18 -14.09 -1.18
C ASN A 30 21.31 -13.04 -1.22
N ARG A 31 21.07 -11.84 -0.68
CA ARG A 31 22.06 -10.75 -0.65
C ARG A 31 21.89 -9.92 0.61
N ASN A 32 22.98 -9.69 1.33
CA ASN A 32 23.01 -8.75 2.45
C ASN A 32 23.21 -7.31 1.95
N PRO A 33 22.73 -6.29 2.70
CA PRO A 33 23.05 -4.90 2.43
C PRO A 33 24.57 -4.65 2.47
N VAL A 34 25.07 -3.76 1.62
CA VAL A 34 26.47 -3.29 1.65
C VAL A 34 26.61 -2.15 2.65
N ASN A 35 25.65 -1.23 2.65
CA ASN A 35 25.55 -0.15 3.62
C ASN A 35 24.17 -0.16 4.30
N TYR A 36 24.16 -0.53 5.58
CA TYR A 36 22.93 -0.63 6.36
C TYR A 36 22.11 0.66 6.39
N PHE A 37 22.76 1.82 6.57
CA PHE A 37 22.04 3.08 6.66
C PHE A 37 21.40 3.47 5.31
N ALA A 38 22.12 3.26 4.21
CA ALA A 38 21.63 3.57 2.87
C ALA A 38 20.53 2.62 2.39
N GLU A 39 20.63 1.33 2.72
CA GLU A 39 19.77 0.29 2.15
C GLU A 39 18.71 -0.25 3.12
N VAL A 40 18.84 -0.01 4.42
CA VAL A 40 17.88 -0.51 5.44
C VAL A 40 17.25 0.64 6.21
N GLU A 41 18.05 1.50 6.83
CA GLU A 41 17.50 2.60 7.67
C GLU A 41 16.67 3.59 6.84
N GLN A 42 17.11 3.87 5.62
CA GLN A 42 16.42 4.75 4.68
C GLN A 42 15.36 4.05 3.83
N LEU A 43 15.14 2.75 4.04
CA LEU A 43 14.13 2.01 3.31
C LEU A 43 12.73 2.48 3.73
N ALA A 44 11.84 2.59 2.75
CA ALA A 44 10.45 3.00 2.92
C ALA A 44 9.51 2.01 2.21
N PHE A 45 8.52 1.49 2.95
CA PHE A 45 7.45 0.65 2.41
C PHE A 45 6.10 1.33 2.59
N ASP A 46 5.40 1.67 1.52
CA ASP A 46 4.06 2.25 1.61
C ASP A 46 3.00 1.24 1.20
N PRO A 47 2.01 0.93 2.06
CA PRO A 47 0.88 0.08 1.68
C PRO A 47 0.05 0.65 0.51
N SER A 48 0.14 1.95 0.25
CA SER A 48 -0.50 2.60 -0.90
C SER A 48 0.19 2.28 -2.24
N ASN A 49 1.40 1.73 -2.25
CA ASN A 49 2.13 1.37 -3.47
C ASN A 49 1.64 0.02 -4.01
N MET A 50 0.45 0.00 -4.60
CA MET A 50 -0.16 -1.18 -5.22
C MET A 50 -0.15 -1.05 -6.76
N PRO A 51 0.36 -2.05 -7.51
CA PRO A 51 0.26 -2.06 -8.97
C PRO A 51 -1.15 -2.43 -9.45
N PRO A 52 -1.51 -2.15 -10.72
CA PRO A 52 -2.78 -2.58 -11.29
C PRO A 52 -3.04 -4.08 -11.07
N GLY A 53 -4.23 -4.41 -10.59
CA GLY A 53 -4.64 -5.77 -10.22
C GLY A 53 -4.55 -6.09 -8.72
N ILE A 54 -4.02 -5.19 -7.89
CA ILE A 54 -4.01 -5.30 -6.43
C ILE A 54 -4.60 -4.01 -5.84
N GLU A 55 -5.60 -4.13 -4.96
CA GLU A 55 -6.35 -3.00 -4.41
C GLU A 55 -6.64 -3.19 -2.91
N PRO A 56 -6.85 -2.11 -2.15
CA PRO A 56 -7.16 -2.21 -0.73
C PRO A 56 -8.59 -2.68 -0.47
N SER A 57 -8.78 -3.39 0.65
CA SER A 57 -10.10 -3.72 1.17
C SER A 57 -10.66 -2.60 2.09
N PRO A 58 -11.95 -2.65 2.47
CA PRO A 58 -12.55 -1.73 3.44
C PRO A 58 -12.08 -1.88 4.90
N ASP A 59 -11.02 -2.65 5.18
CA ASP A 59 -10.44 -2.78 6.53
C ASP A 59 -10.02 -1.39 7.06
N LYS A 60 -10.64 -0.95 8.16
CA LYS A 60 -10.41 0.37 8.78
C LYS A 60 -8.92 0.62 9.08
N MET A 61 -8.18 -0.42 9.49
CA MET A 61 -6.75 -0.32 9.78
C MET A 61 -5.94 -0.16 8.51
N LEU A 62 -6.23 -0.93 7.46
CA LEU A 62 -5.57 -0.77 6.17
C LEU A 62 -5.81 0.63 5.59
N GLN A 63 -7.05 1.13 5.65
CA GLN A 63 -7.42 2.47 5.18
C GLN A 63 -6.57 3.58 5.85
N GLY A 64 -6.33 3.49 7.16
CA GLY A 64 -5.43 4.42 7.85
C GLY A 64 -3.95 4.30 7.43
N ARG A 65 -3.51 3.09 7.05
CA ARG A 65 -2.13 2.82 6.60
C ARG A 65 -1.85 3.34 5.20
N LEU A 66 -2.86 3.48 4.34
CA LEU A 66 -2.71 4.08 3.01
C LEU A 66 -2.21 5.54 3.09
N PHE A 67 -2.62 6.26 4.13
CA PHE A 67 -2.20 7.64 4.36
C PHE A 67 -0.90 7.74 5.18
N SER A 68 -0.86 7.04 6.33
CA SER A 68 0.16 7.29 7.36
C SER A 68 1.60 6.98 6.94
N TYR A 69 1.82 6.02 6.05
CA TYR A 69 3.18 5.63 5.64
C TYR A 69 3.82 6.67 4.72
N PRO A 70 3.19 7.08 3.61
CA PRO A 70 3.72 8.18 2.81
C PRO A 70 3.88 9.48 3.61
N ASP A 71 2.98 9.76 4.55
CA ASP A 71 3.06 10.92 5.43
C ASP A 71 4.31 10.88 6.32
N THR A 72 4.50 9.80 7.09
CA THR A 72 5.68 9.67 7.96
C THR A 72 6.98 9.61 7.18
N HIS A 73 7.00 9.03 5.98
CA HIS A 73 8.20 8.99 5.14
C HIS A 73 8.61 10.37 4.63
N ARG A 74 7.66 11.24 4.25
CA ARG A 74 7.96 12.63 3.88
C ARG A 74 8.58 13.40 5.04
N HIS A 75 8.17 13.12 6.27
CA HIS A 75 8.78 13.71 7.46
C HIS A 75 10.15 13.11 7.79
N ARG A 76 10.25 11.78 7.88
CA ARG A 76 11.44 11.03 8.33
C ARG A 76 12.61 11.11 7.35
N LEU A 77 12.33 10.99 6.04
CA LEU A 77 13.34 10.88 4.98
C LEU A 77 13.36 12.10 4.06
N GLY A 78 12.30 12.91 4.07
CA GLY A 78 12.15 14.09 3.23
C GLY A 78 11.14 13.91 2.10
N ALA A 79 10.70 15.02 1.51
CA ALA A 79 9.64 15.01 0.49
C ALA A 79 9.96 14.14 -0.73
N ASN A 80 11.24 14.08 -1.12
CA ASN A 80 11.74 13.32 -2.27
C ASN A 80 12.31 11.95 -1.90
N TYR A 81 11.89 11.33 -0.78
CA TYR A 81 12.44 10.02 -0.33
C TYR A 81 12.33 8.88 -1.36
N LEU A 82 11.36 8.93 -2.28
CA LEU A 82 11.22 7.97 -3.38
C LEU A 82 12.36 8.06 -4.40
N GLN A 83 13.16 9.12 -4.37
CA GLN A 83 14.34 9.27 -5.22
C GLN A 83 15.57 8.57 -4.64
N LEU A 84 15.55 8.15 -3.36
CA LEU A 84 16.62 7.37 -2.74
C LEU A 84 16.79 6.03 -3.47
N PRO A 85 18.03 5.56 -3.73
CA PRO A 85 18.26 4.39 -4.59
C PRO A 85 17.49 3.13 -4.19
N VAL A 86 17.33 2.86 -2.89
CA VAL A 86 16.61 1.67 -2.39
C VAL A 86 15.08 1.77 -2.52
N ASN A 87 14.55 2.99 -2.59
CA ASN A 87 13.11 3.26 -2.69
C ASN A 87 12.67 3.56 -4.13
N CYS A 88 13.63 3.88 -5.01
CA CYS A 88 13.37 4.23 -6.39
C CYS A 88 12.75 3.04 -7.15
N PRO A 89 11.65 3.22 -7.90
CA PRO A 89 11.05 2.18 -8.71
C PRO A 89 11.87 1.94 -9.98
N TYR A 90 13.12 1.49 -9.83
CA TYR A 90 14.14 1.41 -10.90
C TYR A 90 13.76 0.49 -12.08
N ARG A 91 12.75 -0.37 -11.92
CA ARG A 91 12.23 -1.25 -12.98
C ARG A 91 11.12 -0.61 -13.81
N THR A 92 10.73 0.63 -13.53
CA THR A 92 9.69 1.34 -14.25
C THR A 92 10.20 2.71 -14.71
N ARG A 93 9.42 3.37 -15.57
CA ARG A 93 9.66 4.76 -15.96
C ARG A 93 8.71 5.65 -15.17
N VAL A 94 9.26 6.46 -14.27
CA VAL A 94 8.49 7.50 -13.58
C VAL A 94 8.36 8.71 -14.49
N ALA A 95 7.14 9.04 -14.91
CA ALA A 95 6.84 10.19 -15.74
C ALA A 95 5.50 10.78 -15.29
N ASN A 96 5.52 11.99 -14.73
CA ASN A 96 4.35 12.64 -14.14
C ASN A 96 4.52 14.17 -14.09
N TYR A 97 3.64 14.83 -13.36
CA TYR A 97 3.58 16.28 -13.26
C TYR A 97 4.16 16.84 -11.94
N GLN A 98 4.72 15.98 -11.08
CA GLN A 98 5.36 16.42 -9.83
C GLN A 98 6.74 17.02 -10.13
N ARG A 99 7.10 18.09 -9.42
CA ARG A 99 8.37 18.82 -9.58
C ARG A 99 8.90 19.30 -8.22
N ASP A 100 10.19 19.62 -8.21
CA ASP A 100 10.89 20.33 -7.15
C ASP A 100 10.94 19.56 -5.82
N GLY A 101 10.82 20.27 -4.70
CA GLY A 101 10.99 19.73 -3.35
C GLY A 101 12.46 19.69 -2.90
N PRO A 102 12.71 19.65 -1.59
CA PRO A 102 14.06 19.57 -1.03
C PRO A 102 14.78 18.31 -1.51
N MET A 103 16.09 18.41 -1.72
CA MET A 103 16.96 17.30 -2.14
C MET A 103 16.46 16.59 -3.41
N CYS A 104 16.00 17.34 -4.42
CA CYS A 104 15.72 16.78 -5.75
C CYS A 104 17.04 16.28 -6.37
N MET A 105 17.18 14.96 -6.54
CA MET A 105 18.44 14.27 -6.85
C MET A 105 18.73 14.15 -8.35
N TYR A 106 17.69 14.13 -9.18
CA TYR A 106 17.80 13.91 -10.63
C TYR A 106 17.59 15.22 -11.40
N ASP A 107 17.31 15.13 -12.70
CA ASP A 107 17.06 16.26 -13.59
C ASP A 107 15.69 16.94 -13.42
N ASN A 108 14.91 16.53 -12.40
CA ASN A 108 13.57 17.04 -12.12
C ASN A 108 12.60 16.93 -13.33
N GLN A 109 12.78 15.90 -14.17
CA GLN A 109 12.03 15.69 -15.42
C GLN A 109 12.27 16.78 -16.50
N GLY A 110 13.34 17.56 -16.36
CA GLY A 110 13.81 18.53 -17.34
C GLY A 110 12.77 19.58 -17.73
N GLY A 111 12.76 19.95 -19.02
CA GLY A 111 11.83 20.94 -19.59
C GLY A 111 10.44 20.40 -19.97
N ALA A 112 10.06 19.21 -19.49
CA ALA A 112 8.76 18.63 -19.81
C ALA A 112 7.61 19.46 -19.22
N PRO A 113 6.48 19.66 -19.95
CA PRO A 113 5.30 20.33 -19.42
C PRO A 113 4.88 19.78 -18.05
N ASN A 114 4.62 20.67 -17.09
CA ASN A 114 4.39 20.33 -15.69
C ASN A 114 2.91 20.47 -15.26
N TYR A 115 1.98 20.57 -16.21
CA TYR A 115 0.55 20.65 -15.95
C TYR A 115 -0.25 19.64 -16.78
N PHE A 116 -1.38 19.19 -16.26
CA PHE A 116 -2.30 18.26 -16.91
C PHE A 116 -3.75 18.74 -16.80
N PRO A 117 -4.56 18.69 -17.88
CA PRO A 117 -4.21 18.26 -19.24
C PRO A 117 -3.33 19.29 -19.97
N ASN A 118 -2.60 18.87 -21.02
CA ASN A 118 -1.80 19.74 -21.87
C ASN A 118 -1.81 19.29 -23.34
N SER A 119 -1.32 20.16 -24.23
CA SER A 119 -1.26 19.91 -25.68
C SER A 119 0.17 19.71 -26.20
N PHE A 120 1.11 19.34 -25.33
CA PHE A 120 2.56 19.33 -25.61
C PHE A 120 3.19 17.94 -25.43
N SER A 121 2.39 16.87 -25.60
CA SER A 121 2.84 15.47 -25.57
C SER A 121 3.52 15.03 -24.26
N ALA A 122 3.14 15.63 -23.13
CA ALA A 122 3.60 15.17 -21.82
C ALA A 122 2.86 13.87 -21.39
N PRO A 123 3.20 13.26 -20.24
CA PRO A 123 2.64 11.96 -19.84
C PRO A 123 1.10 11.92 -19.76
N GLU A 124 0.50 10.88 -20.36
CA GLU A 124 -0.96 10.66 -20.38
C GLU A 124 -1.40 9.58 -19.39
N THR A 125 -2.66 9.65 -18.97
CA THR A 125 -3.28 8.60 -18.13
C THR A 125 -3.52 7.33 -18.93
N GLN A 126 -3.48 6.17 -18.26
CA GLN A 126 -3.67 4.86 -18.89
C GLN A 126 -5.05 4.31 -18.50
N PRO A 127 -6.04 4.21 -19.43
CA PRO A 127 -7.39 3.77 -19.09
C PRO A 127 -7.50 2.34 -18.55
N HIS A 128 -6.53 1.47 -18.87
CA HIS A 128 -6.51 0.10 -18.38
C HIS A 128 -6.02 -0.04 -16.92
N CYS A 129 -5.59 1.07 -16.29
CA CYS A 129 -5.13 1.12 -14.91
C CYS A 129 -6.21 1.66 -13.95
N ILE A 130 -7.47 1.79 -14.38
CA ILE A 130 -8.56 2.27 -13.54
C ILE A 130 -8.92 1.23 -12.47
N GLU A 131 -9.20 1.71 -11.26
CA GLU A 131 -9.54 0.89 -10.10
C GLU A 131 -10.90 0.19 -10.24
N SER A 132 -11.08 -0.88 -9.49
CA SER A 132 -12.35 -1.59 -9.41
C SER A 132 -13.46 -0.73 -8.81
N LYS A 133 -14.68 -0.89 -9.33
CA LYS A 133 -15.86 -0.15 -8.85
C LYS A 133 -16.56 -0.96 -7.76
N CYS A 134 -16.67 -0.39 -6.57
CA CYS A 134 -17.42 -0.96 -5.46
C CYS A 134 -18.65 -0.09 -5.13
N LYS A 135 -19.77 -0.73 -4.75
CA LYS A 135 -20.96 -0.04 -4.25
C LYS A 135 -20.87 0.09 -2.74
N VAL A 136 -21.16 1.27 -2.21
CA VAL A 136 -21.15 1.54 -0.77
C VAL A 136 -22.55 2.00 -0.33
N SER A 137 -23.04 1.44 0.76
CA SER A 137 -24.27 1.79 1.48
C SER A 137 -24.07 1.26 2.90
N PRO A 138 -23.93 2.12 3.93
CA PRO A 138 -24.96 3.01 4.47
C PRO A 138 -24.42 4.44 4.74
N ASP A 139 -24.99 5.20 5.67
CA ASP A 139 -24.62 6.59 5.99
C ASP A 139 -23.13 6.80 6.34
N VAL A 140 -22.64 8.02 6.14
CA VAL A 140 -21.30 8.42 6.58
C VAL A 140 -21.30 8.69 8.09
N ALA A 141 -20.84 7.72 8.89
CA ALA A 141 -20.79 7.82 10.35
C ALA A 141 -19.57 7.11 10.96
N ARG A 142 -19.32 7.36 12.25
CA ARG A 142 -18.31 6.65 13.04
C ARG A 142 -18.91 5.40 13.66
N TYR A 143 -18.92 4.30 12.92
CA TYR A 143 -19.45 3.03 13.40
C TYR A 143 -18.56 2.40 14.48
N ASN A 144 -19.12 2.15 15.65
CA ASN A 144 -18.48 1.41 16.73
C ASN A 144 -18.19 -0.04 16.28
N SER A 145 -17.01 -0.54 16.61
CA SER A 145 -16.60 -1.94 16.40
C SER A 145 -15.93 -2.54 17.64
N ALA A 146 -16.11 -1.93 18.81
CA ALA A 146 -15.56 -2.44 20.07
C ALA A 146 -16.25 -3.73 20.53
N ASP A 147 -17.53 -3.88 20.21
CA ASP A 147 -18.39 -5.00 20.64
C ASP A 147 -18.39 -6.17 19.63
N ASP A 148 -17.54 -6.11 18.59
CA ASP A 148 -17.32 -7.24 17.69
C ASP A 148 -16.76 -8.45 18.48
N ASP A 149 -16.90 -9.66 17.94
CA ASP A 149 -16.52 -10.89 18.67
C ASP A 149 -15.03 -10.93 19.01
N ASN A 150 -14.70 -10.74 20.29
CA ASN A 150 -13.31 -10.64 20.76
C ASN A 150 -12.74 -11.95 21.33
N VAL A 151 -13.50 -13.05 21.37
CA VAL A 151 -13.12 -14.25 22.15
C VAL A 151 -13.21 -15.56 21.38
N SER A 152 -14.06 -15.67 20.36
CA SER A 152 -14.30 -16.97 19.72
C SER A 152 -13.06 -17.55 19.05
N GLN A 153 -12.35 -16.75 18.24
CA GLN A 153 -11.15 -17.23 17.56
C GLN A 153 -9.98 -17.42 18.53
N VAL A 154 -9.91 -16.61 19.59
CA VAL A 154 -8.91 -16.78 20.67
C VAL A 154 -9.13 -18.10 21.41
N ARG A 155 -10.39 -18.45 21.70
CA ARG A 155 -10.73 -19.76 22.28
C ARG A 155 -10.31 -20.89 21.34
N THR A 156 -10.63 -20.80 20.05
CA THR A 156 -10.22 -21.81 19.06
C THR A 156 -8.71 -21.97 19.02
N PHE A 157 -7.96 -20.87 19.03
CA PHE A 157 -6.51 -20.91 19.11
C PHE A 157 -6.03 -21.68 20.34
N PHE A 158 -6.57 -21.35 21.53
CA PHE A 158 -6.16 -22.01 22.77
C PHE A 158 -6.56 -23.49 22.86
N THR A 159 -7.73 -23.88 22.35
CA THR A 159 -8.26 -25.26 22.53
C THR A 159 -7.98 -26.21 21.38
N GLN A 160 -7.66 -25.70 20.18
CA GLN A 160 -7.51 -26.52 18.97
C GLN A 160 -6.18 -26.32 18.23
N VAL A 161 -5.43 -25.24 18.51
CA VAL A 161 -4.17 -24.93 17.81
C VAL A 161 -2.95 -25.13 18.71
N LEU A 162 -3.01 -24.67 19.96
CA LEU A 162 -2.00 -24.96 20.98
C LEU A 162 -2.08 -26.41 21.45
#